data_AF-A0A535D626-F1
#
_entry.id   AF-A0A535D626-F1
#
_cell.length_a   1.000
_cell.length_b   1.000
_cell.length_c   1.000
_cell.angle_alpha   90.00
_cell.angle_beta   90.00
_cell.angle_gamma   90.00
#
_symmetry.space_group_name_H-M   'P 1'
#
loop_
_entity.id
_entity.type
_entity.pdbx_description
1 polymer ?
#
loop_
_entity_poly.entity_id
_entity_poly.type
_entity_poly.pdbx_seq_one_letter_code
_entity_poly.pdbx_strand_id
1 'polypeptide(L)'
;MPALFVLVAVCDLWALASGPGIRQRQTLGGTLGVLFYAGNWIRALDHHQTLGAFAHTWSLSVEEQFYIVWPLIVLVLMRLGHPRGAVVATLAGVLLSIGARALATYVSGYGPRVREGTDSIADQLLVGCALALFLHHWPSGPAHDRFATALRWAVWPASILLAAIVLWPEQIGLYSPQFILIGLPSLVSLCSVVLIGFLVTSPGSLGARMLGVAPLAWLGRISYSLYLWHVPVFVVLGGAHLRPLGRITLGIALSLALAAASYYLVELPVLRLRKRAVPAPRLGVALREREPDAGAVHVVPDRGALRG
;
A
#
# COMPACT_ATOMS: atom_id res chain seq x y z
N MET A 1 12.71 -9.79 3.55
CA MET A 1 12.71 -9.18 2.21
C MET A 1 13.98 -9.57 1.43
N PRO A 2 14.04 -10.72 0.75
CA PRO A 2 15.26 -11.16 0.04
C PRO A 2 15.74 -10.17 -1.03
N ALA A 3 14.81 -9.56 -1.78
CA ALA A 3 15.13 -8.58 -2.82
C ALA A 3 15.76 -7.29 -2.26
N LEU A 4 15.40 -6.88 -1.03
CA LEU A 4 16.01 -5.72 -0.37
C LEU A 4 17.49 -5.95 -0.08
N PHE A 5 17.89 -7.15 0.36
CA PHE A 5 19.31 -7.46 0.59
C PHE A 5 20.12 -7.40 -0.70
N VAL A 6 19.55 -7.91 -1.80
CA VAL A 6 20.18 -7.81 -3.13
C VAL A 6 20.31 -6.35 -3.56
N LEU A 7 19.26 -5.55 -3.38
CA LEU A 7 19.30 -4.11 -3.66
C LEU A 7 20.43 -3.42 -2.88
N VAL A 8 20.47 -3.63 -1.56
CA VAL A 8 21.47 -3.03 -0.67
C VAL A 8 22.88 -3.40 -1.12
N ALA A 9 23.14 -4.68 -1.37
CA ALA A 9 24.43 -5.15 -1.84
C ALA A 9 24.83 -4.47 -3.17
N VAL A 10 23.91 -4.41 -4.15
CA VAL A 10 24.20 -3.80 -5.46
C VAL A 10 24.43 -2.29 -5.35
N CYS A 11 23.63 -1.58 -4.56
CA CYS A 11 23.80 -0.14 -4.36
C CYS A 11 25.09 0.20 -3.61
N ASP A 12 25.46 -0.58 -2.60
CA ASP A 12 26.71 -0.38 -1.86
C ASP A 12 27.93 -0.69 -2.73
N LEU A 13 27.90 -1.77 -3.52
CA LEU A 13 28.96 -2.07 -4.50
C LEU A 13 29.09 -0.97 -5.55
N TRP A 14 27.97 -0.46 -6.07
CA TRP A 14 27.97 0.68 -6.99
C TRP A 14 28.53 1.96 -6.35
N ALA A 15 28.15 2.24 -5.10
CA ALA A 15 28.64 3.39 -4.35
C ALA A 15 30.16 3.30 -4.12
N LEU A 16 30.69 2.11 -3.81
CA LEU A 16 32.12 1.86 -3.71
C LEU A 16 32.83 2.07 -5.05
N ALA A 17 32.29 1.51 -6.14
CA ALA A 17 32.86 1.62 -7.48
C ALA A 17 32.83 3.05 -8.05
N SER A 18 31.87 3.88 -7.63
CA SER A 18 31.74 5.27 -8.09
C SER A 18 32.81 6.23 -7.53
N GLY A 19 33.60 5.77 -6.56
CA GLY A 19 34.66 6.54 -5.92
C GLY A 19 34.19 7.50 -4.80
N PRO A 20 35.14 8.13 -4.10
CA PRO A 20 34.85 9.00 -2.95
C PRO A 20 33.97 10.19 -3.29
N GLY A 21 32.86 10.35 -2.56
CA GLY A 21 31.95 11.47 -2.75
C GLY A 21 30.79 11.50 -1.77
N ILE A 22 29.97 12.56 -1.84
CA ILE A 22 28.78 12.72 -0.97
C ILE A 22 27.81 11.55 -1.17
N ARG A 23 27.52 11.16 -2.42
CA ARG A 23 26.60 10.04 -2.71
C ARG A 23 27.09 8.70 -2.15
N GLN A 24 28.38 8.44 -2.24
CA GLN A 24 28.98 7.23 -1.66
C GLN A 24 28.78 7.23 -0.14
N ARG A 25 29.19 8.31 0.55
CA ARG A 25 29.04 8.43 2.00
C ARG A 25 27.58 8.32 2.46
N GLN A 26 26.65 8.94 1.73
CA GLN A 26 25.23 8.90 2.05
C GLN A 26 24.62 7.50 1.86
N THR A 27 25.02 6.78 0.80
CA THR A 27 24.54 5.42 0.53
C THR A 27 25.06 4.45 1.60
N LEU A 28 26.39 4.39 1.78
CA LEU A 28 27.02 3.48 2.75
C LEU A 28 26.64 3.80 4.20
N GLY A 29 26.54 5.09 4.55
CA GLY A 29 26.08 5.52 5.87
C GLY A 29 24.60 5.24 6.12
N GLY A 30 23.81 5.02 5.06
CA GLY A 30 22.39 4.68 5.14
C GLY A 30 22.13 3.17 5.29
N THR A 31 23.09 2.30 4.95
CA THR A 31 22.91 0.84 4.85
C THR A 31 22.24 0.22 6.07
N LEU A 32 22.78 0.46 7.28
CA LEU A 32 22.19 -0.09 8.50
C LEU A 32 20.77 0.44 8.75
N GLY A 33 20.55 1.73 8.47
CA GLY A 33 19.23 2.33 8.55
C GLY A 33 18.21 1.65 7.64
N VAL A 34 18.60 1.28 6.43
CA VAL A 34 17.72 0.57 5.49
C VAL A 34 17.45 -0.86 5.96
N LEU A 35 18.48 -1.59 6.40
CA LEU A 35 18.36 -2.98 6.84
C LEU A 35 17.53 -3.14 8.13
N PHE A 36 17.59 -2.15 9.02
CA PHE A 36 16.82 -2.13 10.27
C PHE A 36 15.53 -1.28 10.17
N TYR A 37 15.12 -0.89 8.96
CA TYR A 37 13.90 -0.12 8.73
C TYR A 37 13.82 1.17 9.55
N ALA A 38 14.94 1.88 9.67
CA ALA A 38 15.08 3.17 10.34
C ALA A 38 15.43 4.31 9.36
N GLY A 39 15.42 4.05 8.04
CA GLY A 39 15.80 5.03 7.03
C GLY A 39 14.97 6.32 7.06
N ASN A 40 13.68 6.21 7.37
CA ASN A 40 12.80 7.35 7.51
C ASN A 40 13.17 8.25 8.71
N TRP A 41 13.55 7.64 9.84
CA TRP A 41 13.97 8.40 11.03
C TRP A 41 15.33 9.06 10.85
N ILE A 42 16.26 8.39 10.16
CA ILE A 42 17.55 8.99 9.80
C ILE A 42 17.33 10.30 9.01
N ARG A 43 16.46 10.27 7.99
CA ARG A 43 16.14 11.45 7.18
C ARG A 43 15.31 12.50 7.92
N ALA A 44 14.40 12.04 8.78
CA ALA A 44 13.55 12.91 9.59
C ALA A 44 14.35 13.70 10.63
N LEU A 45 15.40 13.10 11.21
CA LEU A 45 16.22 13.69 12.28
C LEU A 45 17.49 14.37 11.76
N ASP A 46 18.08 13.87 10.67
CA ASP A 46 19.25 14.46 10.01
C ASP A 46 18.89 14.86 8.57
N HIS A 47 18.63 16.14 8.35
CA HIS A 47 18.27 16.68 7.04
C HIS A 47 19.42 16.65 6.03
N HIS A 48 20.68 16.45 6.46
CA HIS A 48 21.82 16.33 5.56
C HIS A 48 21.97 14.92 4.98
N GLN A 49 21.40 13.92 5.65
CA GLN A 49 21.45 12.54 5.19
C GLN A 49 20.27 12.24 4.26
N THR A 50 20.56 11.93 2.99
CA THR A 50 19.53 11.64 1.98
C THR A 50 19.34 10.14 1.74
N LEU A 51 20.16 9.28 2.35
CA LEU A 51 20.27 7.84 2.07
C LEU A 51 20.80 7.50 0.66
N GLY A 52 21.23 8.49 -0.14
CA GLY A 52 21.86 8.25 -1.43
C GLY A 52 20.99 7.40 -2.38
N ALA A 53 21.50 6.24 -2.81
CA ALA A 53 20.75 5.32 -3.68
C ALA A 53 19.48 4.74 -3.03
N PHE A 54 19.39 4.76 -1.70
CA PHE A 54 18.25 4.25 -0.94
C PHE A 54 17.22 5.33 -0.60
N ALA A 55 17.27 6.50 -1.25
CA ALA A 55 16.44 7.64 -0.88
C ALA A 55 14.94 7.36 -0.79
N HIS A 56 14.41 6.37 -1.52
CA HIS A 56 12.99 6.00 -1.51
C HIS A 56 12.60 5.05 -0.37
N THR A 57 13.54 4.32 0.23
CA THR A 57 13.26 3.25 1.21
C THR A 57 12.81 3.78 2.58
N TRP A 58 12.65 5.10 2.74
CA TRP A 58 11.99 5.67 3.91
C TRP A 58 10.55 5.16 4.00
N SER A 59 9.81 5.06 2.89
CA SER A 59 8.42 4.59 2.93
C SER A 59 8.34 3.11 3.28
N LEU A 60 9.30 2.30 2.78
CA LEU A 60 9.44 0.90 3.19
C LEU A 60 9.70 0.76 4.70
N SER A 61 10.50 1.65 5.27
CA SER A 61 10.75 1.65 6.73
C SER A 61 9.46 1.90 7.51
N VAL A 62 8.63 2.84 7.05
CA VAL A 62 7.33 3.14 7.66
C VAL A 62 6.38 1.95 7.55
N GLU A 63 6.30 1.30 6.39
CA GLU A 63 5.46 0.12 6.17
C GLU A 63 5.83 -1.03 7.09
N GLU A 64 7.12 -1.36 7.21
CA GLU A 64 7.58 -2.48 8.05
C GLU A 64 7.39 -2.19 9.54
N GLN A 65 7.63 -0.96 10.00
CA GLN A 65 7.30 -0.53 11.36
C GLN A 65 5.79 -0.67 11.63
N PHE A 66 4.95 -0.25 10.68
CA PHE A 66 3.50 -0.36 10.79
C PHE A 66 3.04 -1.83 10.86
N TYR A 67 3.59 -2.70 10.02
CA TYR A 67 3.26 -4.12 9.98
C TYR A 67 3.71 -4.91 11.21
N ILE A 68 4.64 -4.38 12.00
CA ILE A 68 4.97 -4.93 13.31
C ILE A 68 4.00 -4.37 14.37
N VAL A 69 3.89 -3.04 14.47
CA VAL A 69 3.19 -2.38 15.57
C VAL A 69 1.67 -2.58 15.49
N TRP A 70 1.07 -2.33 14.32
CA TRP A 70 -0.39 -2.30 14.20
C TRP A 70 -1.06 -3.67 14.39
N PRO A 71 -0.58 -4.77 13.77
CA PRO A 71 -1.14 -6.10 14.03
C PRO A 71 -1.01 -6.53 15.50
N LEU A 72 0.05 -6.13 16.20
CA LEU A 72 0.20 -6.41 17.64
C LEU A 72 -0.85 -5.66 18.47
N ILE A 73 -1.12 -4.39 18.15
CA ILE A 73 -2.19 -3.62 18.81
C ILE A 73 -3.55 -4.31 18.61
N VAL A 74 -3.88 -4.68 17.37
CA VAL A 74 -5.13 -5.38 17.06
C VAL A 74 -5.20 -6.73 17.79
N LEU A 75 -4.12 -7.51 17.76
CA LEU A 75 -4.05 -8.81 18.44
C LEU A 75 -4.28 -8.69 19.95
N VAL A 76 -3.64 -7.71 20.60
CA VAL A 76 -3.80 -7.44 22.03
C VAL A 76 -5.24 -7.04 22.33
N LEU A 77 -5.83 -6.12 21.57
CA LEU A 77 -7.23 -5.70 21.77
C LEU A 77 -8.23 -6.85 21.60
N MET A 78 -7.99 -7.73 20.62
CA MET A 78 -8.79 -8.93 20.44
C MET A 78 -8.63 -9.93 21.59
N ARG A 79 -7.40 -10.15 22.08
CA ARG A 79 -7.09 -11.02 23.22
C ARG A 79 -7.72 -10.52 24.52
N LEU A 80 -7.85 -9.21 24.68
CA LEU A 80 -8.49 -8.56 25.81
C LEU A 80 -10.03 -8.50 25.70
N GLY A 81 -10.62 -9.06 24.63
CA GLY A 81 -12.07 -9.08 24.45
C GLY A 81 -12.67 -7.74 23.99
N HIS A 82 -11.87 -6.86 23.40
CA HIS A 82 -12.29 -5.54 22.91
C HIS A 82 -12.24 -5.44 21.37
N PRO A 83 -13.05 -6.20 20.61
CA PRO A 83 -13.04 -6.14 19.14
C PRO A 83 -13.44 -4.75 18.62
N ARG A 84 -14.39 -4.07 19.28
CA ARG A 84 -14.72 -2.66 18.99
C ARG A 84 -13.58 -1.71 19.36
N GLY A 85 -12.72 -2.10 20.29
CA GLY A 85 -11.51 -1.37 20.64
C GLY A 85 -10.55 -1.23 19.47
N ALA A 86 -10.47 -2.23 18.58
CA ALA A 86 -9.65 -2.13 17.35
C ALA A 86 -10.16 -1.03 16.41
N VAL A 87 -11.48 -0.89 16.27
CA VAL A 87 -12.08 0.20 15.47
C VAL A 87 -11.78 1.56 16.09
N VAL A 88 -12.00 1.71 17.40
CA VAL A 88 -11.71 2.95 18.13
C VAL A 88 -10.23 3.31 18.04
N ALA A 89 -9.33 2.35 18.24
CA ALA A 89 -7.89 2.54 18.12
C ALA A 89 -7.48 2.94 16.69
N THR A 90 -8.13 2.40 15.66
CA THR A 90 -7.86 2.76 14.26
C THR A 90 -8.24 4.22 14.01
N LEU A 91 -9.46 4.61 14.38
CA LEU A 91 -9.97 5.97 14.19
C LEU A 91 -9.16 6.98 15.01
N ALA A 92 -8.83 6.63 16.25
CA ALA A 92 -7.95 7.44 17.09
C ALA A 92 -6.56 7.57 16.47
N GLY A 93 -5.98 6.48 15.95
CA GLY A 93 -4.69 6.49 15.28
C GLY A 93 -4.66 7.38 14.04
N VAL A 94 -5.73 7.39 13.23
CA VAL A 94 -5.87 8.32 12.08
C VAL A 94 -5.82 9.76 12.56
N LEU A 95 -6.63 10.12 13.56
CA LEU A 95 -6.67 11.49 14.09
C LEU A 95 -5.36 11.90 14.74
N LEU A 96 -4.74 11.00 15.51
CA LEU A 96 -3.43 11.22 16.14
C LEU A 96 -2.35 11.41 15.08
N SER A 97 -2.37 10.66 13.98
CA SER A 97 -1.38 10.79 12.93
C SER A 97 -1.51 12.12 12.16
N ILE A 98 -2.74 12.53 11.85
CA ILE A 98 -3.01 13.86 11.26
C ILE A 98 -2.57 14.98 12.22
N GLY A 99 -2.88 14.85 13.51
CA GLY A 99 -2.48 15.79 14.55
C GLY A 99 -0.96 15.87 14.72
N ALA A 100 -0.27 14.71 14.70
CA ALA A 100 1.19 14.62 14.76
C ALA A 100 1.84 15.30 13.54
N ARG A 101 1.28 15.12 12.34
CA ARG A 101 1.73 15.80 11.12
C ARG A 101 1.54 17.32 11.20
N ALA A 102 0.41 17.78 11.70
CA ALA A 102 0.15 19.21 11.92
C ALA A 102 1.13 19.81 12.94
N LEU A 103 1.35 19.12 14.06
CA LEU A 103 2.31 19.52 15.09
C LEU A 103 3.75 19.53 14.56
N ALA A 104 4.16 18.49 13.84
CA ALA A 104 5.48 18.43 13.21
C ALA A 104 5.69 19.56 12.21
N THR A 105 4.64 19.93 11.46
CA THR A 105 4.71 21.09 10.56
C THR A 105 4.88 22.39 11.32
N TYR A 106 4.18 22.56 12.43
CA TYR A 106 4.29 23.73 13.29
C TYR A 106 5.68 23.85 13.94
N VAL A 107 6.25 22.73 14.42
CA VAL A 107 7.52 22.72 15.17
C VAL A 107 8.74 22.72 14.26
N SER A 108 8.72 21.91 13.19
CA SER A 108 9.89 21.63 12.35
C SER A 108 9.81 22.23 10.95
N GLY A 109 8.73 22.95 10.64
CA GLY A 109 8.49 23.49 9.31
C GLY A 109 8.26 22.39 8.26
N TYR A 110 8.58 22.68 7.00
CA TYR A 110 8.21 21.87 5.83
C TYR A 110 9.27 20.84 5.41
N GLY A 111 9.88 20.16 6.40
CA GLY A 111 11.01 19.24 6.19
C GLY A 111 10.65 17.74 6.08
N PRO A 112 11.67 16.87 5.90
CA PRO A 112 11.51 15.41 5.88
C PRO A 112 10.76 14.85 7.10
N ARG A 113 10.90 15.45 8.28
CA ARG A 113 10.20 15.05 9.51
C ARG A 113 8.69 14.93 9.36
N VAL A 114 8.07 15.86 8.61
CA VAL A 114 6.62 15.92 8.37
C VAL A 114 6.18 14.87 7.35
N ARG A 115 7.02 14.61 6.33
CA ARG A 115 6.68 13.74 5.20
C ARG A 115 7.02 12.27 5.42
N GLU A 116 8.00 12.00 6.27
CA GLU A 116 8.64 10.68 6.38
C GLU A 116 8.52 10.09 7.79
N GLY A 117 8.15 10.89 8.79
CA GLY A 117 7.89 10.40 10.14
C GLY A 117 6.71 9.44 10.17
N THR A 118 6.91 8.24 10.74
CA THR A 118 5.88 7.19 10.81
C THR A 118 4.61 7.67 11.47
N ASP A 119 4.75 8.43 12.56
CA ASP A 119 3.64 9.09 13.26
C ASP A 119 2.89 10.09 12.38
N SER A 120 3.59 10.79 11.47
CA SER A 120 3.01 11.81 10.61
C SER A 120 2.28 11.25 9.40
N ILE A 121 2.48 9.99 9.01
CA ILE A 121 1.86 9.42 7.81
C ILE A 121 1.16 8.07 8.02
N ALA A 122 1.10 7.59 9.26
CA ALA A 122 0.40 6.36 9.61
C ALA A 122 -1.10 6.42 9.23
N ASP A 123 -1.72 7.60 9.18
CA ASP A 123 -3.11 7.78 8.71
C ASP A 123 -3.35 7.13 7.33
N GLN A 124 -2.38 7.20 6.43
CA GLN A 124 -2.52 6.66 5.07
C GLN A 124 -2.76 5.13 5.08
N LEU A 125 -2.11 4.42 6.00
CA LEU A 125 -2.28 2.97 6.19
C LEU A 125 -3.51 2.66 7.06
N LEU A 126 -3.72 3.45 8.12
CA LEU A 126 -4.82 3.25 9.07
C LEU A 126 -6.20 3.46 8.45
N VAL A 127 -6.36 4.39 7.50
CA VAL A 127 -7.64 4.55 6.78
C VAL A 127 -7.96 3.28 5.97
N GLY A 128 -6.96 2.60 5.41
CA GLY A 128 -7.11 1.28 4.81
C GLY A 128 -7.52 0.20 5.82
N CYS A 129 -6.93 0.22 7.03
CA CYS A 129 -7.35 -0.66 8.12
C CYS A 129 -8.80 -0.38 8.57
N ALA A 130 -9.23 0.88 8.59
CA ALA A 130 -10.59 1.25 8.93
C ALA A 130 -11.59 0.67 7.91
N LEU A 131 -11.28 0.76 6.62
CA LEU A 131 -12.06 0.11 5.56
C LEU A 131 -12.12 -1.41 5.76
N ALA A 132 -10.98 -2.05 6.01
CA ALA A 132 -10.92 -3.50 6.21
C ALA A 132 -11.75 -3.95 7.43
N LEU A 133 -11.66 -3.23 8.54
CA LEU A 133 -12.45 -3.50 9.75
C LEU A 133 -13.95 -3.28 9.49
N PHE A 134 -14.33 -2.24 8.75
CA PHE A 134 -15.72 -2.01 8.38
C PHE A 134 -16.27 -3.18 7.56
N LEU A 135 -15.57 -3.58 6.50
CA LEU A 135 -15.99 -4.70 5.64
C LEU A 135 -16.00 -6.04 6.36
N HIS A 136 -15.15 -6.22 7.38
CA HIS A 136 -15.13 -7.42 8.22
C HIS A 136 -16.31 -7.49 9.19
N HIS A 137 -16.67 -6.38 9.84
CA HIS A 137 -17.78 -6.33 10.80
C HIS A 137 -19.16 -6.31 10.13
N TRP A 138 -19.25 -5.74 8.92
CA TRP A 138 -20.47 -5.70 8.11
C TRP A 138 -20.22 -6.32 6.72
N PRO A 139 -20.06 -7.66 6.65
CA PRO A 139 -19.78 -8.34 5.39
C PRO A 139 -20.97 -8.33 4.43
N SER A 140 -22.20 -8.20 4.94
CA SER A 140 -23.44 -8.17 4.16
C SER A 140 -24.57 -7.46 4.92
N GLY A 141 -25.60 -7.02 4.19
CA GLY A 141 -26.83 -6.44 4.75
C GLY A 141 -26.98 -4.94 4.46
N PRO A 142 -28.04 -4.30 5.00
CA PRO A 142 -28.43 -2.96 4.57
C PRO A 142 -27.35 -1.89 4.74
N ALA A 143 -26.52 -1.99 5.78
CA ALA A 143 -25.40 -1.08 6.01
C ALA A 143 -24.30 -1.27 4.96
N HIS A 144 -23.98 -2.52 4.62
CA HIS A 144 -23.03 -2.86 3.56
C HIS A 144 -23.53 -2.36 2.20
N ASP A 145 -24.79 -2.60 1.87
CA ASP A 145 -25.37 -2.23 0.57
C ASP A 145 -25.41 -0.70 0.38
N ARG A 146 -25.77 0.04 1.44
CA ARG A 146 -25.70 1.50 1.45
C ARG A 146 -24.28 2.01 1.25
N PHE A 147 -23.30 1.41 1.94
CA PHE A 147 -21.89 1.76 1.81
C PHE A 147 -21.36 1.48 0.40
N ALA A 148 -21.63 0.30 -0.14
CA ALA A 148 -21.25 -0.07 -1.51
C ALA A 148 -21.90 0.86 -2.54
N THR A 149 -23.16 1.23 -2.34
CA THR A 149 -23.86 2.22 -3.20
C THR A 149 -23.19 3.59 -3.13
N ALA A 150 -22.85 4.07 -1.92
CA ALA A 150 -22.13 5.32 -1.75
C ALA A 150 -20.77 5.30 -2.47
N LEU A 151 -20.01 4.20 -2.36
CA LEU A 151 -18.74 4.02 -3.06
C LEU A 151 -18.87 4.03 -4.58
N ARG A 152 -19.94 3.46 -5.14
CA ARG A 152 -20.22 3.50 -6.59
C ARG A 152 -20.38 4.93 -7.14
N TRP A 153 -20.91 5.83 -6.33
CA TRP A 153 -21.02 7.24 -6.70
C TRP A 153 -19.74 8.01 -6.39
N ALA A 154 -19.10 7.73 -5.25
CA ALA A 154 -17.89 8.42 -4.81
C ALA A 154 -16.65 8.07 -5.64
N VAL A 155 -16.59 6.90 -6.29
CA VAL A 155 -15.43 6.49 -7.09
C VAL A 155 -15.14 7.42 -8.26
N TRP A 156 -16.18 8.03 -8.87
CA TRP A 156 -16.01 8.96 -9.99
C TRP A 156 -15.29 10.25 -9.58
N PRO A 157 -15.78 11.06 -8.61
CA PRO A 157 -15.07 12.25 -8.17
C PRO A 157 -13.72 11.89 -7.53
N ALA A 158 -13.60 10.76 -6.83
CA ALA A 158 -12.31 10.32 -6.28
C ALA A 158 -11.29 10.02 -7.39
N SER A 159 -11.69 9.31 -8.45
CA SER A 159 -10.80 8.99 -9.57
C SER A 159 -10.44 10.21 -10.40
N ILE A 160 -11.41 11.11 -10.63
CA ILE A 160 -11.17 12.40 -11.30
C ILE A 160 -10.18 13.24 -10.49
N LEU A 161 -10.35 13.32 -9.17
CA LEU A 161 -9.45 14.07 -8.31
C LEU A 161 -8.04 13.48 -8.29
N LEU A 162 -7.90 12.15 -8.20
CA LEU A 162 -6.60 11.50 -8.31
C LEU A 162 -5.93 11.75 -9.67
N ALA A 163 -6.69 11.62 -10.76
CA ALA A 163 -6.19 11.93 -12.10
C ALA A 163 -5.78 13.40 -12.22
N ALA A 164 -6.57 14.32 -11.64
CA ALA A 164 -6.27 15.73 -11.67
C ALA A 164 -4.99 16.05 -10.88
N ILE A 165 -4.80 15.48 -9.69
CA ILE A 165 -3.59 15.64 -8.88
C ILE A 165 -2.33 15.25 -9.69
N VAL A 166 -2.44 14.22 -10.53
CA VAL A 166 -1.33 13.74 -11.37
C VAL A 166 -1.13 14.58 -12.63
N LEU A 167 -2.21 14.94 -13.33
CA LEU A 167 -2.16 15.56 -14.66
C LEU A 167 -2.05 17.10 -14.60
N TRP A 168 -2.57 17.73 -13.55
CA TRP A 168 -2.65 19.17 -13.39
C TRP A 168 -2.22 19.63 -11.98
N PRO A 169 -1.01 19.23 -11.50
CA PRO A 169 -0.55 19.58 -10.17
C PRO A 169 -0.47 21.10 -9.97
N GLU A 170 -0.12 21.85 -11.01
CA GLU A 170 0.00 23.32 -10.98
C GLU A 170 -1.37 24.02 -10.94
N GLN A 171 -2.42 23.46 -11.55
CA GLN A 171 -3.73 24.11 -11.63
C GLN A 171 -4.61 23.87 -10.39
N ILE A 172 -4.32 22.83 -9.60
CA ILE A 172 -5.08 22.47 -8.39
C ILE A 172 -4.75 23.38 -7.19
N GLY A 173 -3.92 24.41 -7.39
CA GLY A 173 -3.55 25.31 -6.31
C GLY A 173 -2.67 24.63 -5.27
N LEU A 174 -1.91 23.59 -5.67
CA LEU A 174 -0.90 22.93 -4.85
C LEU A 174 0.33 23.82 -4.57
N TYR A 175 0.14 25.13 -4.38
CA TYR A 175 1.22 26.07 -4.09
C TYR A 175 1.39 26.33 -2.60
N SER A 176 0.38 26.03 -1.78
CA SER A 176 0.49 26.13 -0.32
C SER A 176 1.33 24.95 0.20
N PRO A 177 2.51 25.19 0.81
CA PRO A 177 3.30 24.13 1.43
C PRO A 177 2.50 23.40 2.52
N GLN A 178 1.61 24.12 3.22
CA GLN A 178 0.69 23.54 4.19
C GLN A 178 -0.24 22.50 3.55
N PHE A 179 -0.87 22.83 2.42
CA PHE A 179 -1.76 21.89 1.75
C PHE A 179 -1.01 20.67 1.22
N ILE A 180 0.13 20.85 0.57
CA ILE A 180 0.95 19.74 0.04
C ILE A 180 1.36 18.78 1.15
N LEU A 181 1.69 19.29 2.32
CA LEU A 181 2.29 18.49 3.39
C LEU A 181 1.27 17.96 4.38
N ILE A 182 0.16 18.65 4.63
CA ILE A 182 -0.85 18.23 5.60
C ILE A 182 -2.08 17.65 4.89
N GLY A 183 -2.63 18.38 3.92
CA GLY A 183 -3.94 18.09 3.33
C GLY A 183 -3.90 17.07 2.19
N LEU A 184 -2.95 17.22 1.27
CA LEU A 184 -2.82 16.37 0.08
C LEU A 184 -2.61 14.89 0.44
N PRO A 185 -1.76 14.50 1.42
CA PRO A 185 -1.59 13.09 1.76
C PRO A 185 -2.89 12.45 2.30
N SER A 186 -3.64 13.16 3.15
CA SER A 186 -4.96 12.70 3.62
C SER A 186 -5.96 12.60 2.48
N LEU A 187 -5.97 13.56 1.57
CA LEU A 187 -6.88 13.57 0.43
C LEU A 187 -6.60 12.38 -0.51
N VAL A 188 -5.33 12.14 -0.85
CA VAL A 188 -4.91 10.99 -1.66
C VAL A 188 -5.30 9.68 -0.97
N SER A 189 -5.10 9.58 0.35
CA SER A 189 -5.47 8.39 1.13
C SER A 189 -6.96 8.14 1.12
N LEU A 190 -7.78 9.19 1.28
CA LEU A 190 -9.23 9.10 1.22
C LEU A 190 -9.71 8.64 -0.16
N CYS A 191 -9.23 9.26 -1.23
CA CYS A 191 -9.58 8.86 -2.59
C CYS A 191 -9.13 7.42 -2.90
N SER A 192 -7.95 7.02 -2.41
CA SER A 192 -7.45 5.66 -2.58
C SER A 192 -8.33 4.64 -1.86
N VAL A 193 -8.79 4.94 -0.64
CA VAL A 193 -9.70 4.07 0.11
C VAL A 193 -11.08 3.97 -0.56
N VAL A 194 -11.59 5.05 -1.14
CA VAL A 194 -12.81 5.00 -1.95
C VAL A 194 -12.63 4.08 -3.16
N LEU A 195 -11.52 4.22 -3.89
CA LEU A 195 -11.22 3.37 -5.05
C LEU A 195 -11.09 1.89 -4.64
N ILE A 196 -10.31 1.59 -3.61
CA ILE A 196 -10.12 0.22 -3.10
C ILE A 196 -11.46 -0.35 -2.62
N GLY A 197 -12.22 0.42 -1.83
CA GLY A 197 -13.54 -0.01 -1.34
C GLY A 197 -14.51 -0.33 -2.48
N PHE A 198 -14.54 0.49 -3.53
CA PHE A 198 -15.34 0.23 -4.72
C PHE A 198 -14.91 -1.07 -5.42
N LEU A 199 -13.61 -1.27 -5.63
CA LEU A 199 -13.09 -2.47 -6.30
C LEU A 199 -13.38 -3.75 -5.50
N VAL A 200 -13.31 -3.69 -4.17
CA VAL A 200 -13.61 -4.83 -3.29
C VAL A 200 -15.11 -5.14 -3.23
N THR A 201 -15.97 -4.12 -3.18
CA THR A 201 -17.43 -4.31 -3.11
C THR A 201 -18.09 -4.55 -4.47
N SER A 202 -17.39 -4.28 -5.57
CA SER A 202 -17.89 -4.45 -6.94
C SER A 202 -16.86 -5.15 -7.85
N PRO A 203 -16.51 -6.43 -7.58
CA PRO A 203 -15.46 -7.15 -8.30
C PRO A 203 -15.76 -7.40 -9.78
N GLY A 204 -17.03 -7.38 -10.19
CA GLY A 204 -17.46 -7.50 -11.60
C GLY A 204 -17.49 -6.18 -12.38
N SER A 205 -17.12 -5.06 -11.76
CA SER A 205 -17.17 -3.73 -12.39
C SER A 205 -16.18 -3.59 -13.55
N LEU A 206 -16.45 -2.63 -14.45
CA LEU A 206 -15.52 -2.29 -15.53
C LEU A 206 -14.14 -1.90 -14.97
N GLY A 207 -14.08 -1.13 -13.89
CA GLY A 207 -12.83 -0.73 -13.24
C GLY A 207 -12.01 -1.93 -12.75
N ALA A 208 -12.65 -2.90 -12.09
CA ALA A 208 -12.01 -4.14 -11.66
C ALA A 208 -11.48 -4.97 -12.85
N ARG A 209 -12.27 -5.06 -13.94
CA ARG A 209 -11.85 -5.74 -15.17
C ARG A 209 -10.67 -5.04 -15.86
N MET A 210 -10.69 -3.71 -15.92
CA MET A 210 -9.62 -2.91 -16.50
C MET A 210 -8.31 -3.09 -15.73
N LEU A 211 -8.34 -2.99 -14.39
CA LEU A 211 -7.15 -3.21 -13.56
C LEU A 211 -6.70 -4.68 -13.53
N GLY A 212 -7.61 -5.62 -13.80
CA GLY A 212 -7.34 -7.06 -13.85
C GLY A 212 -6.74 -7.57 -15.17
N VAL A 213 -6.55 -6.73 -16.19
CA VAL A 213 -5.94 -7.17 -17.46
C VAL A 213 -4.50 -7.66 -17.23
N ALA A 214 -4.08 -8.66 -18.00
CA ALA A 214 -2.82 -9.38 -17.76
C ALA A 214 -1.58 -8.47 -17.63
N PRO A 215 -1.39 -7.40 -18.44
CA PRO A 215 -0.26 -6.48 -18.28
C PRO A 215 -0.28 -5.71 -16.95
N LEU A 216 -1.43 -5.18 -16.54
CA LEU A 216 -1.56 -4.43 -15.29
C LEU A 216 -1.45 -5.35 -14.08
N ALA A 217 -2.05 -6.54 -14.15
CA ALA A 217 -1.90 -7.57 -13.13
C ALA A 217 -0.45 -8.08 -13.03
N TRP A 218 0.29 -8.15 -14.15
CA TRP A 218 1.72 -8.45 -14.15
C TRP A 218 2.54 -7.34 -13.49
N LEU A 219 2.27 -6.08 -13.82
CA LEU A 219 2.92 -4.94 -13.19
C LEU A 219 2.68 -4.92 -11.67
N GLY A 220 1.45 -5.21 -11.24
CA GLY A 220 1.10 -5.36 -9.82
C GLY A 220 1.90 -6.47 -9.12
N ARG A 221 2.17 -7.59 -9.79
CA ARG A 221 2.96 -8.70 -9.23
C ARG A 221 4.43 -8.36 -9.02
N ILE A 222 5.03 -7.55 -9.89
CA ILE A 222 6.43 -7.12 -9.76
C ILE A 222 6.57 -5.78 -9.02
N SER A 223 5.48 -5.21 -8.53
CA SER A 223 5.42 -3.83 -8.01
C SER A 223 6.39 -3.58 -6.86
N TYR A 224 6.57 -4.55 -5.95
CA TYR A 224 7.54 -4.48 -4.88
C TYR A 224 8.99 -4.38 -5.41
N SER A 225 9.38 -5.30 -6.30
CA SER A 225 10.70 -5.25 -6.94
C SER A 225 10.86 -3.97 -7.78
N LEU A 226 9.82 -3.50 -8.46
CA LEU A 226 9.86 -2.25 -9.22
C LEU A 226 10.09 -1.03 -8.32
N TYR A 227 9.40 -0.99 -7.19
CA TYR A 227 9.62 0.04 -6.17
C TYR A 227 11.08 0.03 -5.67
N LEU A 228 11.70 -1.13 -5.46
CA LEU A 228 13.10 -1.18 -5.03
C LEU A 228 14.08 -0.64 -6.09
N TRP A 229 13.90 -1.00 -7.35
CA TRP A 229 14.92 -0.76 -8.38
C TRP A 229 14.82 0.61 -9.06
N HIS A 230 13.64 1.24 -9.09
CA HIS A 230 13.44 2.44 -9.91
C HIS A 230 14.33 3.63 -9.52
N VAL A 231 14.42 3.98 -8.22
CA VAL A 231 15.24 5.12 -7.78
C VAL A 231 16.74 4.90 -8.00
N PRO A 232 17.36 3.78 -7.59
CA PRO A 232 18.76 3.52 -7.90
C PRO A 232 19.07 3.63 -9.39
N VAL A 233 18.22 3.09 -10.25
CA VAL A 233 18.38 3.21 -11.71
C VAL A 233 18.43 4.69 -12.13
N PHE A 234 17.50 5.52 -11.67
CA PHE A 234 17.50 6.95 -11.98
C PHE A 234 18.67 7.70 -11.34
N VAL A 235 19.16 7.28 -10.17
CA VAL A 235 20.36 7.83 -9.52
C VAL A 235 21.60 7.56 -10.37
N VAL A 236 21.76 6.34 -10.90
CA VAL A 236 22.85 5.96 -11.80
C VAL A 236 22.75 6.72 -13.13
N LEU A 237 21.59 6.71 -13.78
CA LEU A 237 21.36 7.41 -15.05
C LEU A 237 21.47 8.94 -14.93
N GLY A 238 21.27 9.49 -13.74
CA GLY A 238 21.48 10.91 -13.45
C GLY A 238 22.93 11.37 -13.66
N GLY A 239 23.90 10.44 -13.55
CA GLY A 239 25.31 10.71 -13.87
C GLY A 239 25.64 10.63 -15.37
N ALA A 240 24.73 10.11 -16.20
CA ALA A 240 24.93 9.99 -17.64
C ALA A 240 24.48 11.26 -18.39
N HIS A 241 25.24 11.63 -19.42
CA HIS A 241 24.95 12.74 -20.34
C HIS A 241 23.86 12.37 -21.37
N LEU A 242 22.70 11.93 -20.89
CA LEU A 242 21.54 11.59 -21.71
C LEU A 242 20.58 12.78 -21.84
N ARG A 243 19.93 12.90 -23.01
CA ARG A 243 18.79 13.81 -23.19
C ARG A 243 17.64 13.42 -22.24
N PRO A 244 16.80 14.37 -21.77
CA PRO A 244 15.74 14.08 -20.79
C PRO A 244 14.83 12.92 -21.18
N LEU A 245 14.34 12.90 -22.42
CA LEU A 245 13.48 11.81 -22.91
C LEU A 245 14.22 10.47 -22.93
N GLY A 246 15.48 10.44 -23.38
CA GLY A 246 16.31 9.24 -23.40
C GLY A 246 16.59 8.70 -21.98
N ARG A 247 16.76 9.59 -21.00
CA ARG A 247 16.93 9.22 -19.60
C ARG A 247 15.65 8.59 -19.03
N ILE A 248 14.48 9.16 -19.33
CA ILE A 248 13.19 8.63 -18.87
C ILE A 248 12.90 7.27 -19.49
N THR A 249 13.02 7.15 -20.81
CA THR A 249 12.73 5.88 -21.51
C THR A 249 13.68 4.77 -21.08
N LEU A 250 14.98 5.04 -21.01
CA LEU A 250 15.96 4.08 -20.53
C LEU A 250 15.76 3.75 -19.05
N GLY A 251 15.45 4.76 -18.22
CA GLY A 251 15.18 4.57 -16.80
C GLY A 251 13.99 3.66 -16.54
N ILE A 252 12.87 3.87 -17.25
CA ILE A 252 11.70 2.98 -17.16
C ILE A 252 12.04 1.57 -17.64
N ALA A 253 12.71 1.44 -18.79
CA ALA A 253 13.07 0.14 -19.35
C ALA A 253 13.98 -0.66 -18.41
N LEU A 254 15.04 -0.03 -17.88
CA LEU A 254 15.96 -0.67 -16.93
C LEU A 254 15.28 -1.00 -15.60
N SER A 255 14.42 -0.09 -15.09
CA SER A 255 13.67 -0.34 -13.86
C SER A 255 12.76 -1.56 -14.00
N LEU A 256 12.01 -1.66 -15.10
CA LEU A 256 11.15 -2.83 -15.38
C LEU A 256 11.97 -4.11 -15.58
N ALA A 257 13.09 -4.04 -16.31
CA ALA A 257 13.94 -5.20 -16.55
C ALA A 257 14.56 -5.73 -15.24
N LEU A 258 15.15 -4.86 -14.43
CA LEU A 258 15.73 -5.23 -13.13
C LEU A 258 14.67 -5.68 -12.14
N ALA A 259 13.50 -5.03 -12.12
CA ALA A 259 12.37 -5.45 -11.29
C ALA A 259 11.87 -6.84 -11.66
N ALA A 260 11.71 -7.13 -12.95
CA ALA A 260 11.32 -8.45 -13.42
C ALA A 260 12.38 -9.50 -13.06
N ALA A 261 13.67 -9.20 -13.30
CA ALA A 261 14.77 -10.09 -12.95
C ALA A 261 14.79 -10.38 -11.44
N SER A 262 14.73 -9.34 -10.60
CA SER A 262 14.64 -9.46 -9.14
C SER A 262 13.44 -10.30 -8.69
N TYR A 263 12.26 -10.04 -9.26
CA TYR A 263 11.06 -10.80 -8.94
C TYR A 263 11.22 -12.28 -9.29
N TYR A 264 11.63 -12.62 -10.52
CA TYR A 264 11.68 -14.01 -10.98
C TYR A 264 12.87 -14.80 -10.41
N LEU A 265 14.00 -14.14 -10.15
CA LEU A 265 15.24 -14.79 -9.72
C LEU A 265 15.42 -14.81 -8.20
N VAL A 266 14.83 -13.85 -7.47
CA VAL A 266 15.05 -13.70 -6.02
C VAL A 266 13.75 -13.90 -5.26
N GLU A 267 12.71 -13.15 -5.61
CA GLU A 267 11.48 -13.11 -4.83
C GLU A 267 10.65 -14.39 -5.00
N LEU A 268 10.37 -14.78 -6.25
CA LEU A 268 9.53 -15.93 -6.58
C LEU A 268 10.09 -17.26 -6.07
N PRO A 269 11.41 -17.56 -6.15
CA PRO A 269 11.97 -18.77 -5.56
C PRO A 269 11.78 -18.82 -4.04
N VAL A 270 12.03 -17.71 -3.33
CA VAL A 270 11.87 -17.66 -1.87
C VAL A 270 10.39 -17.82 -1.48
N LEU A 271 9.47 -17.19 -2.21
CA LEU A 271 8.03 -17.37 -1.99
C LEU A 271 7.61 -18.84 -2.18
N ARG A 272 8.17 -19.54 -3.18
CA ARG A 272 7.91 -20.97 -3.42
C ARG A 272 8.45 -21.85 -2.29
N LEU A 273 9.65 -21.55 -1.78
CA LEU A 273 10.23 -22.28 -0.64
C LEU A 273 9.40 -22.09 0.63
N ARG A 274 8.96 -20.85 0.93
CA ARG A 274 8.11 -20.56 2.09
C ARG A 274 6.79 -21.32 2.05
N LYS A 275 6.12 -21.38 0.88
CA LYS A 275 4.86 -22.12 0.71
C LYS A 275 5.01 -23.63 0.94
N ARG A 276 6.21 -24.20 0.72
CA ARG A 276 6.50 -25.61 1.00
C ARG A 276 6.81 -25.86 2.48
N ALA A 277 7.47 -24.90 3.14
CA ALA A 277 7.89 -25.03 4.54
C ALA A 277 6.75 -24.79 5.55
N VAL A 278 5.77 -23.95 5.22
CA VAL A 278 4.59 -23.67 6.06
C VAL A 278 3.34 -24.04 5.28
N PRO A 279 2.76 -25.24 5.48
CA PRO A 279 1.44 -25.56 4.98
C PRO A 279 0.47 -24.49 5.51
N ALA A 280 -0.33 -23.88 4.62
CA ALA A 280 -1.30 -22.89 5.03
C ALA A 280 -2.14 -23.44 6.20
N PRO A 281 -2.42 -22.64 7.25
CA PRO A 281 -3.40 -23.05 8.23
C PRO A 281 -4.69 -23.30 7.45
N ARG A 282 -5.22 -24.53 7.57
CA ARG A 282 -6.55 -24.87 7.10
C ARG A 282 -7.55 -24.09 7.96
N LEU A 283 -7.70 -22.79 7.70
CA LEU A 283 -8.92 -22.09 8.09
C LEU A 283 -10.01 -22.75 7.26
N GLY A 284 -10.78 -23.61 7.92
CA GLY A 284 -11.84 -24.39 7.33
C GLY A 284 -12.80 -23.48 6.56
N VAL A 285 -12.73 -23.57 5.24
CA VAL A 285 -13.82 -23.15 4.35
C VAL A 285 -14.94 -24.17 4.52
N ALA A 286 -15.68 -24.05 5.62
CA ALA A 286 -17.01 -24.65 5.75
C ALA A 286 -18.05 -23.74 5.08
N LEU A 287 -17.80 -23.38 3.81
CA LEU A 287 -18.69 -22.53 2.99
C LEU A 287 -19.00 -23.14 1.62
N ARG A 288 -19.02 -24.47 1.54
CA ARG A 288 -19.66 -25.19 0.42
C ARG A 288 -20.35 -26.42 0.95
N GLU A 289 -21.61 -26.25 1.36
CA GLU A 289 -22.71 -27.22 1.25
C GLU A 289 -23.96 -26.61 1.91
N ARG A 290 -24.51 -25.59 1.26
CA ARG A 290 -25.95 -25.31 1.29
C ARG A 290 -26.32 -24.86 -0.11
N GLU A 291 -26.40 -25.83 -1.02
CA GLU A 291 -27.31 -25.68 -2.15
C GLU A 291 -28.74 -25.56 -1.59
N PRO A 292 -29.54 -24.61 -2.07
CA PRO A 292 -30.96 -24.62 -1.82
C PRO A 292 -31.56 -25.69 -2.74
N ASP A 293 -31.91 -26.84 -2.18
CA ASP A 293 -32.67 -27.84 -2.92
C ASP A 293 -34.04 -27.24 -3.24
N ALA A 294 -34.25 -27.00 -4.52
CA ALA A 294 -35.43 -26.39 -5.07
C ALA A 294 -36.56 -27.42 -5.13
N GLY A 295 -37.68 -27.11 -4.47
CA GLY A 295 -39.01 -27.47 -4.95
C GLY A 295 -39.38 -28.96 -4.98
N ALA A 296 -39.56 -29.57 -3.80
CA ALA A 296 -40.51 -30.68 -3.66
C ALA A 296 -41.88 -30.10 -3.28
N VAL A 297 -42.74 -29.93 -4.29
CA VAL A 297 -44.16 -29.61 -4.12
C VAL A 297 -44.83 -30.78 -3.40
N HIS A 298 -45.11 -30.64 -2.11
CA HIS A 298 -46.02 -31.52 -1.40
C HIS A 298 -47.45 -31.23 -1.85
N VAL A 299 -47.92 -31.96 -2.88
CA VAL A 299 -49.35 -32.07 -3.18
C VAL A 299 -49.95 -33.05 -2.17
N VAL A 300 -50.81 -32.52 -1.31
CA VAL A 300 -51.70 -33.29 -0.43
C VAL A 300 -52.75 -33.97 -1.31
N PRO A 301 -52.91 -35.32 -1.29
CA PRO A 301 -54.05 -35.94 -1.94
C PRO A 301 -55.27 -35.82 -1.04
N ASP A 302 -56.25 -35.08 -1.54
CA ASP A 302 -57.61 -34.96 -1.04
C ASP A 302 -58.27 -36.35 -0.97
N ARG A 303 -58.57 -36.83 0.24
CA ARG A 303 -59.37 -38.04 0.45
C ARG A 303 -60.80 -37.63 0.74
N GLY A 304 -61.64 -37.63 -0.29
CA GLY A 304 -63.07 -37.45 -0.10
C GLY A 304 -63.91 -37.60 -1.36
N ALA A 305 -64.68 -38.69 -1.40
CA ALA A 305 -65.85 -38.94 -2.23
C ALA A 305 -65.63 -39.36 -3.70
N LEU A 306 -65.93 -40.63 -4.00
CA LEU A 306 -67.16 -40.98 -4.72
C LEU A 306 -67.61 -42.40 -4.34
N ARG A 307 -68.91 -42.52 -4.07
CA ARG A 307 -69.67 -43.76 -3.84
C ARG A 307 -69.90 -44.45 -5.19
N GLY A 308 -69.96 -45.79 -5.18
CA GLY A 308 -70.35 -46.63 -6.31
C GLY A 308 -69.88 -48.05 -6.09
#